data_AF-K9VA52-F1
#
_entry.id   AF-K9VA52-F1
#
_cell.length_a   1.000
_cell.length_b   1.000
_cell.length_c   1.000
_cell.angle_alpha   90.00
_cell.angle_beta   90.00
_cell.angle_gamma   90.00
#
_symmetry.space_group_name_H-M   'P 1'
#
loop_
_entity.id
_entity.type
_entity.pdbx_description
1 polymer ?
#
loop_
_entity_poly.entity_id
_entity_poly.type
_entity_poly.pdbx_seq_one_letter_code
_entity_poly.pdbx_strand_id
1 'polypeptide(L)'
;MTQANFSDETQTITEVVRVDLVEDKPGVMTTVTTTETPTSQFQDIKDQVITILSELPAYLSNFFADYQRPLITVGLILAGGISIKVMLGVLGALNDVPLVAPIFELIGMGYTGWFVYRYLLKASDRQELLTEIDSLKEQVVGKDS
;
A
#
# COMPACT_ATOMS: atom_id res chain seq x y z
N MET A 1 85.82 15.29 -44.28
CA MET A 1 86.74 14.83 -43.22
C MET A 1 86.30 15.51 -41.94
N THR A 2 85.71 14.76 -41.01
CA THR A 2 85.16 15.31 -39.76
C THR A 2 86.02 14.78 -38.62
N GLN A 3 86.74 15.67 -37.93
CA GLN A 3 87.49 15.30 -36.73
C GLN A 3 86.60 15.56 -35.51
N ALA A 4 86.51 14.58 -34.62
CA ALA A 4 85.78 14.70 -33.37
C ALA A 4 86.62 15.40 -32.30
N ASN A 5 85.97 16.03 -31.32
CA ASN A 5 86.56 16.23 -30.00
C ASN A 5 85.48 16.07 -28.92
N PHE A 6 85.49 14.90 -28.28
CA PHE A 6 84.97 14.58 -26.94
C PHE A 6 86.20 14.60 -26.00
N SER A 7 86.18 14.87 -24.69
CA SER A 7 85.14 15.28 -23.72
C SER A 7 85.75 16.41 -22.83
N ASP A 8 85.28 16.82 -21.64
CA ASP A 8 84.13 16.48 -20.78
C ASP A 8 83.81 17.70 -19.88
N GLU A 9 82.63 17.71 -19.26
CA GLU A 9 82.41 18.05 -17.83
C GLU A 9 80.91 18.02 -17.49
N THR A 10 80.47 16.85 -17.03
CA THR A 10 79.36 16.62 -16.08
C THR A 10 78.66 17.86 -15.49
N GLN A 11 77.36 18.01 -15.77
CA GLN A 11 76.40 18.37 -14.71
C GLN A 11 74.96 17.92 -15.03
N THR A 12 74.54 16.86 -14.34
CA THR A 12 73.19 16.33 -14.36
C THR A 12 72.24 17.31 -13.67
N ILE A 13 71.28 17.87 -14.41
CA ILE A 13 70.05 18.40 -13.81
C ILE A 13 68.90 17.57 -14.36
N THR A 14 68.46 16.61 -13.54
CA THR A 14 67.25 15.83 -13.75
C THR A 14 66.08 16.77 -13.97
N GLU A 15 65.42 16.67 -15.12
CA GLU A 15 64.11 17.28 -15.33
C GLU A 15 63.09 16.58 -14.44
N VAL A 16 62.97 17.04 -13.20
CA VAL A 16 61.93 16.61 -12.29
C VAL A 16 60.63 17.24 -12.78
N VAL A 17 59.92 16.49 -13.64
CA VAL A 17 58.53 16.80 -14.01
C VAL A 17 57.74 16.91 -12.70
N ARG A 18 57.45 18.14 -12.29
CA ARG A 18 56.55 18.39 -11.17
C ARG A 18 55.15 18.02 -11.62
N VAL A 19 54.75 16.81 -11.28
CA VAL A 19 53.34 16.41 -11.27
C VAL A 19 52.69 17.26 -10.19
N ASP A 20 52.03 18.35 -10.59
CA ASP A 20 51.12 19.07 -9.71
C ASP A 20 49.96 18.12 -9.39
N LEU A 21 49.95 17.58 -8.17
CA LEU A 21 48.80 16.85 -7.66
C LEU A 21 47.67 17.86 -7.43
N VAL A 22 46.82 18.03 -8.43
CA VAL A 22 45.46 18.54 -8.24
C VAL A 22 44.64 17.43 -7.57
N GLU A 23 44.95 17.21 -6.29
CA GLU A 23 44.24 16.30 -5.40
C GLU A 23 43.05 17.03 -4.77
N ASP A 24 42.01 17.32 -5.58
CA ASP A 24 40.64 17.44 -5.04
C ASP A 24 39.56 17.19 -6.11
N LYS A 25 39.12 15.93 -6.21
CA LYS A 25 37.76 15.61 -6.68
C LYS A 25 37.28 14.20 -6.26
N PRO A 26 36.93 13.99 -4.98
CA PRO A 26 36.08 12.88 -4.60
C PRO A 26 34.62 13.19 -4.94
N GLY A 27 33.97 12.29 -5.69
CA GLY A 27 32.53 12.35 -5.90
C GLY A 27 31.75 11.89 -4.65
N VAL A 28 30.54 12.42 -4.50
CA VAL A 28 29.44 11.97 -3.61
C VAL A 28 29.85 11.14 -2.39
N MET A 29 30.07 11.84 -1.28
CA MET A 29 29.44 11.47 -0.01
C MET A 29 28.72 12.71 0.49
N THR A 30 27.40 12.63 0.66
CA THR A 30 26.67 13.65 1.43
C THR A 30 27.18 13.55 2.85
N THR A 31 28.11 14.43 3.23
CA THR A 31 28.53 14.58 4.61
C THR A 31 27.31 15.04 5.41
N VAL A 32 26.74 14.11 6.18
CA VAL A 32 25.89 14.48 7.32
C VAL A 32 26.83 15.18 8.29
N THR A 33 26.92 16.50 8.15
CA THR A 33 27.79 17.37 8.95
C THR A 33 27.25 17.45 10.37
N THR A 34 27.50 16.39 11.14
CA THR A 34 27.41 16.43 12.60
C THR A 34 28.56 17.31 13.10
N THR A 35 28.32 18.63 13.14
CA THR A 35 29.24 19.58 13.76
C THR A 35 28.50 20.33 14.86
N GLU A 36 29.11 20.24 16.03
CA GLU A 36 28.58 20.49 17.37
C GLU A 36 27.92 21.87 17.58
N THR A 37 26.58 21.89 17.60
CA THR A 37 25.84 22.65 18.63
C THR A 37 24.75 21.73 19.18
N PRO A 38 24.93 21.10 20.36
CA PRO A 38 24.08 19.98 20.81
C PRO A 38 22.66 20.36 21.23
N THR A 39 22.32 21.66 21.24
CA THR A 39 21.01 22.16 21.69
C THR A 39 20.28 23.05 20.71
N SER A 40 20.92 23.75 19.76
CA SER A 40 20.17 24.63 18.82
C SER A 40 19.55 23.85 17.66
N GLN A 41 20.36 23.13 16.88
CA GLN A 41 19.87 22.39 15.69
C GLN A 41 18.80 21.35 16.04
N PHE A 42 18.90 20.71 17.21
CA PHE A 42 17.88 19.75 17.67
C PHE A 42 16.56 20.43 18.04
N GLN A 43 16.58 21.72 18.41
CA GLN A 43 15.38 22.51 18.63
C GLN A 43 14.82 23.00 17.29
N ASP A 44 15.66 23.46 16.35
CA ASP A 44 15.22 23.82 14.99
C ASP A 44 14.53 22.63 14.28
N ILE A 45 15.12 21.42 14.38
CA ILE A 45 14.54 20.18 13.85
C ILE A 45 13.24 19.80 14.58
N LYS A 46 13.17 19.96 15.91
CA LYS A 46 11.92 19.73 16.66
C LYS A 46 10.85 20.71 16.23
N ASP A 47 11.15 21.99 16.14
CA ASP A 47 10.17 23.02 15.83
C ASP A 47 9.64 22.80 14.41
N GLN A 48 10.50 22.45 13.44
CA GLN A 48 10.08 22.04 12.10
C GLN A 48 9.22 20.76 12.10
N VAL A 49 9.58 19.73 12.87
CA VAL A 49 8.78 18.50 13.01
C VAL A 49 7.45 18.77 13.72
N ILE A 50 7.42 19.63 14.74
CA ILE A 50 6.22 20.00 15.50
C ILE A 50 5.30 20.87 14.65
N THR A 51 5.81 21.76 13.80
CA THR A 51 5.01 22.50 12.81
C THR A 51 4.32 21.52 11.86
N ILE A 52 5.10 20.64 11.20
CA ILE A 52 4.54 19.64 10.27
C ILE A 52 3.55 18.72 10.98
N LEU A 53 3.87 18.25 12.19
CA LEU A 53 3.01 17.36 13.00
C LEU A 53 1.75 18.06 13.54
N SER A 54 1.79 19.36 13.78
CA SER A 54 0.61 20.15 14.18
C SER A 54 -0.32 20.41 13.00
N GLU A 55 0.23 20.50 11.79
CA GLU A 55 -0.54 20.60 10.54
C GLU A 55 -0.98 19.23 10.00
N LEU A 56 -0.32 18.11 10.38
CA LEU A 56 -0.71 16.76 9.96
C LEU A 56 -2.19 16.44 10.23
N PRO A 57 -2.79 16.73 11.40
CA PRO A 57 -4.23 16.57 11.61
C PRO A 57 -5.09 17.33 10.59
N ALA A 58 -4.69 18.54 10.20
CA ALA A 58 -5.41 19.34 9.21
C ALA A 58 -5.26 18.77 7.80
N TYR A 59 -4.03 18.45 7.37
CA TYR A 59 -3.78 17.82 6.07
C TYR A 59 -4.46 16.45 5.94
N LEU A 60 -4.41 15.64 7.01
CA LEU A 60 -5.01 14.32 7.04
C LEU A 60 -6.55 14.41 7.06
N SER A 61 -7.13 15.36 7.81
CA SER A 61 -8.57 15.66 7.79
C SER A 61 -9.04 16.08 6.39
N ASN A 62 -8.32 17.01 5.75
CA ASN A 62 -8.66 17.48 4.40
C ASN A 62 -8.53 16.35 3.37
N PHE A 63 -7.45 15.56 3.45
CA PHE A 63 -7.28 14.37 2.60
C PHE A 63 -8.43 13.37 2.78
N PHE A 64 -8.80 13.01 4.01
CA PHE A 64 -9.93 12.10 4.23
C PHE A 64 -11.26 12.70 3.76
N ALA A 65 -11.47 14.02 3.87
CA ALA A 65 -12.66 14.69 3.38
C ALA A 65 -12.75 14.71 1.83
N ASP A 66 -11.66 15.04 1.15
CA ASP A 66 -11.60 15.10 -0.32
C ASP A 66 -11.65 13.71 -0.96
N TYR A 67 -10.92 12.75 -0.37
CA TYR A 67 -10.78 11.39 -0.90
C TYR A 67 -11.76 10.38 -0.28
N GLN A 68 -12.74 10.80 0.55
CA GLN A 68 -13.72 9.90 1.17
C GLN A 68 -14.38 8.93 0.18
N ARG A 69 -14.77 9.40 -1.02
CA ARG A 69 -15.42 8.59 -2.04
C ARG A 69 -14.47 7.52 -2.61
N PRO A 70 -13.31 7.86 -3.21
CA PRO A 70 -12.38 6.85 -3.71
C PRO A 70 -11.81 5.96 -2.61
N LEU A 71 -11.56 6.46 -1.39
CA LEU A 71 -11.10 5.64 -0.26
C LEU A 71 -12.14 4.59 0.14
N ILE A 72 -13.43 4.95 0.20
CA ILE A 72 -14.50 3.97 0.44
C ILE A 72 -14.58 2.97 -0.71
N THR A 73 -14.47 3.39 -1.97
CA THR A 73 -14.50 2.47 -3.13
C THR A 73 -13.32 1.49 -3.12
N VAL A 74 -12.09 1.96 -2.92
CA VAL A 74 -10.90 1.10 -2.82
C VAL A 74 -11.00 0.20 -1.58
N GLY A 75 -11.45 0.75 -0.45
CA GLY A 75 -11.72 0.00 0.78
C GLY A 75 -12.76 -1.11 0.57
N LEU A 76 -13.83 -0.86 -0.18
CA LEU A 76 -14.86 -1.84 -0.52
C LEU A 76 -14.31 -2.94 -1.44
N ILE A 77 -13.48 -2.59 -2.42
CA ILE A 77 -12.82 -3.55 -3.32
C ILE A 77 -11.86 -4.45 -2.52
N LEU A 78 -11.03 -3.86 -1.65
CA LEU A 78 -10.12 -4.60 -0.79
C LEU A 78 -10.87 -5.48 0.22
N ALA A 79 -11.91 -4.96 0.87
CA ALA A 79 -12.75 -5.71 1.80
C ALA A 79 -13.50 -6.86 1.09
N GLY A 80 -14.00 -6.64 -0.12
CA GLY A 80 -14.60 -7.66 -0.97
C GLY A 80 -13.59 -8.75 -1.35
N GLY A 81 -12.38 -8.36 -1.77
CA GLY A 81 -11.30 -9.30 -2.06
C GLY A 81 -10.87 -10.13 -0.84
N ILE A 82 -10.76 -9.52 0.34
CA ILE A 82 -10.48 -10.21 1.60
C ILE A 82 -11.64 -11.15 1.95
N SER A 83 -12.89 -10.69 1.83
CA SER A 83 -14.09 -11.52 2.07
C SER A 83 -14.13 -12.75 1.17
N ILE A 84 -13.78 -12.61 -0.11
CA ILE A 84 -13.66 -13.74 -1.05
C ILE A 84 -12.54 -14.68 -0.60
N LYS A 85 -11.36 -14.18 -0.21
CA LYS A 85 -10.28 -15.05 0.31
C LYS A 85 -10.67 -15.79 1.59
N VAL A 86 -11.38 -15.14 2.51
CA VAL A 86 -11.90 -15.76 3.73
C VAL A 86 -12.94 -16.82 3.38
N MET A 87 -13.88 -16.52 2.48
CA MET A 87 -14.89 -17.47 2.01
C MET A 87 -14.26 -18.71 1.37
N LEU A 88 -13.25 -18.54 0.51
CA LEU A 88 -12.49 -19.66 -0.08
C LEU A 88 -11.73 -20.46 0.98
N GLY A 89 -11.16 -19.80 1.99
CA GLY A 89 -10.50 -20.46 3.12
C GLY A 89 -11.47 -21.29 3.97
N VAL A 90 -12.67 -20.75 4.23
CA VAL A 90 -13.77 -21.47 4.89
C VAL A 90 -14.17 -22.68 4.04
N LEU A 91 -14.48 -22.50 2.75
CA LEU A 91 -14.85 -23.60 1.85
C LEU A 91 -13.77 -24.70 1.79
N GLY A 92 -12.49 -24.34 1.81
CA GLY A 92 -11.38 -25.29 1.94
C GLY A 92 -11.43 -26.08 3.25
N ALA A 93 -11.53 -25.40 4.39
CA ALA A 93 -11.64 -26.04 5.69
C ALA A 93 -12.91 -26.90 5.85
N LEU A 94 -14.02 -26.54 5.19
CA LEU A 94 -15.23 -27.35 5.15
C LEU A 94 -15.04 -28.63 4.31
N ASN A 95 -14.26 -28.56 3.22
CA ASN A 95 -13.93 -29.73 2.39
C ASN A 95 -13.06 -30.75 3.14
N ASP A 96 -12.22 -30.31 4.08
CA ASP A 96 -11.43 -31.20 4.94
C ASP A 96 -12.27 -31.95 5.98
N VAL A 97 -13.54 -31.57 6.20
CA VAL A 97 -14.47 -32.22 7.14
C VAL A 97 -15.55 -33.00 6.37
N PRO A 98 -15.45 -34.34 6.25
CA PRO A 98 -16.27 -35.13 5.32
C PRO A 98 -17.78 -35.16 5.62
N LEU A 99 -18.20 -34.72 6.81
CA LEU A 99 -19.62 -34.63 7.18
C LEU A 99 -20.27 -33.29 6.82
N VAL A 100 -19.50 -32.25 6.52
CA VAL A 100 -20.04 -30.90 6.34
C VAL A 100 -20.88 -30.79 5.06
N ALA A 101 -20.39 -31.29 3.93
CA ALA A 101 -21.12 -31.27 2.66
C ALA A 101 -22.50 -31.96 2.75
N PRO A 102 -22.64 -33.23 3.20
CA PRO A 102 -23.95 -33.88 3.29
C PRO A 102 -24.88 -33.25 4.34
N ILE A 103 -24.33 -32.63 5.40
CA ILE A 103 -25.15 -31.88 6.37
C ILE A 103 -25.71 -30.60 5.73
N PHE A 104 -24.90 -29.83 5.00
CA PHE A 104 -25.40 -28.65 4.28
C PHE A 104 -26.38 -29.00 3.17
N GLU A 105 -26.19 -30.13 2.48
CA GLU A 105 -27.15 -30.64 1.50
C GLU A 105 -28.50 -30.98 2.15
N LEU A 106 -28.49 -31.69 3.28
CA LEU A 106 -29.70 -32.03 4.03
C LEU A 106 -30.41 -30.78 4.58
N ILE A 107 -29.65 -29.82 5.13
CA ILE A 107 -30.17 -28.52 5.58
C ILE A 107 -30.78 -27.76 4.39
N GLY A 108 -30.07 -27.68 3.26
CA GLY A 108 -30.52 -27.00 2.04
C GLY A 108 -31.80 -27.60 1.50
N MET A 109 -31.90 -28.93 1.39
CA MET A 109 -33.13 -29.62 1.00
C MET A 109 -34.27 -29.40 2.00
N GLY A 110 -33.99 -29.44 3.31
CA GLY A 110 -34.99 -29.19 4.36
C GLY A 110 -35.58 -27.78 4.28
N TYR A 111 -34.73 -26.75 4.20
CA TYR A 111 -35.17 -25.36 4.01
C TYR A 111 -35.86 -25.15 2.66
N THR A 112 -35.38 -25.77 1.58
CA THR A 112 -36.02 -25.65 0.25
C THR A 112 -37.42 -26.25 0.25
N GLY A 113 -37.60 -27.46 0.79
CA GLY A 113 -38.91 -28.09 0.92
C GLY A 113 -39.88 -27.29 1.81
N TRP A 114 -39.38 -26.80 2.94
CA TRP A 114 -40.15 -25.92 3.83
C TRP A 114 -40.54 -24.59 3.16
N PHE A 115 -39.61 -23.95 2.44
CA PHE A 115 -39.84 -22.70 1.74
C PHE A 115 -40.87 -22.85 0.61
N VAL A 116 -40.75 -23.91 -0.21
CA VAL A 116 -41.74 -24.23 -1.25
C VAL A 116 -43.12 -24.42 -0.62
N TYR A 117 -43.21 -25.17 0.47
CA TYR A 117 -44.47 -25.41 1.19
C TYR A 117 -45.09 -24.13 1.79
N ARG A 118 -44.27 -23.30 2.46
CA ARG A 118 -44.72 -22.08 3.18
C ARG A 118 -44.99 -20.89 2.26
N TYR A 119 -44.33 -20.76 1.12
CA TYR A 119 -44.40 -19.54 0.30
C TYR A 119 -44.86 -19.77 -1.14
N LEU A 120 -44.61 -20.94 -1.75
CA LEU A 120 -44.91 -21.15 -3.17
C LEU A 120 -46.26 -21.81 -3.45
N LEU A 121 -46.76 -22.68 -2.57
CA LEU A 121 -47.99 -23.44 -2.84
C LEU A 121 -49.25 -22.56 -2.86
N LYS A 122 -49.43 -21.66 -1.88
CA LYS A 122 -50.63 -20.82 -1.77
C LYS A 122 -50.49 -19.49 -2.50
N ALA A 123 -51.59 -19.00 -3.07
CA ALA A 123 -51.63 -17.72 -3.76
C ALA A 123 -51.47 -16.51 -2.83
N SER A 124 -51.93 -16.60 -1.58
CA SER A 124 -51.68 -15.61 -0.52
C SER A 124 -50.19 -15.49 -0.22
N ASP A 125 -49.57 -16.62 0.05
CA ASP A 125 -48.21 -16.70 0.59
C ASP A 125 -47.16 -16.30 -0.49
N ARG A 126 -47.50 -16.48 -1.78
CA ARG A 126 -46.73 -15.90 -2.91
C ARG A 126 -46.84 -14.38 -3.00
N GLN A 127 -48.00 -13.80 -2.71
CA GLN A 127 -48.18 -12.34 -2.74
C GLN A 127 -47.47 -11.67 -1.54
N GLU A 128 -47.51 -12.31 -0.38
CA GLU A 128 -46.72 -11.96 0.82
C GLU A 128 -45.22 -11.92 0.45
N LEU A 129 -44.68 -13.02 -0.08
CA LEU A 129 -43.26 -13.12 -0.48
C LEU A 129 -42.84 -12.04 -1.49
N LEU A 130 -43.65 -11.78 -2.54
CA LEU A 130 -43.32 -10.75 -3.53
C LEU A 130 -43.28 -9.35 -2.90
N THR A 131 -44.24 -9.03 -2.02
CA THR A 131 -44.28 -7.75 -1.31
C THR A 131 -43.08 -7.58 -0.38
N GLU A 132 -42.63 -8.65 0.29
CA GLU A 132 -41.41 -8.65 1.10
C GLU A 132 -40.15 -8.43 0.24
N ILE A 133 -40.04 -9.11 -0.92
CA ILE A 133 -38.92 -8.94 -1.85
C ILE A 133 -38.85 -7.51 -2.39
N ASP A 134 -39.98 -6.92 -2.80
CA ASP A 134 -40.03 -5.54 -3.29
C ASP A 134 -39.61 -4.54 -2.19
N SER A 135 -40.10 -4.73 -0.96
CA SER A 135 -39.71 -3.94 0.21
C SER A 135 -38.21 -4.04 0.53
N LEU A 136 -37.62 -5.24 0.42
CA LEU A 136 -36.18 -5.44 0.61
C LEU A 136 -35.36 -4.82 -0.53
N LYS A 137 -35.85 -4.90 -1.78
CA LYS A 137 -35.23 -4.24 -2.93
C LYS A 137 -35.19 -2.72 -2.72
N GLU A 138 -36.31 -2.10 -2.34
CA GLU A 138 -36.36 -0.65 -2.07
C GLU A 138 -35.39 -0.22 -0.96
N GLN A 139 -35.22 -1.04 0.09
CA GLN A 139 -34.32 -0.74 1.20
C GLN A 139 -32.83 -0.85 0.82
N VAL A 140 -32.46 -1.79 -0.05
CA VAL A 140 -31.06 -2.07 -0.39
C VAL A 140 -30.58 -1.27 -1.61
N VAL A 141 -31.42 -1.12 -2.63
CA VAL A 141 -31.07 -0.44 -3.90
C VAL A 141 -31.51 1.02 -3.89
N GLY A 142 -32.46 1.39 -3.02
CA GLY A 142 -33.19 2.66 -3.08
C GLY A 142 -34.44 2.54 -3.95
N LYS A 143 -35.32 3.54 -3.83
CA LYS A 143 -36.53 3.63 -4.68
C LYS A 143 -36.12 4.09 -6.07
N ASP A 144 -36.31 3.22 -7.06
CA ASP A 144 -36.35 3.63 -8.48
C ASP A 144 -37.37 4.77 -8.60
N SER A 145 -36.92 5.96 -8.98
CA SER A 145 -37.71 7.21 -8.99
C SER A 145 -38.27 7.53 -10.38
#